data_AF-A0A1V6FJW2-F1
#
_entry.id   AF-A0A1V6FJW2-F1
#
_cell.length_a   1.000
_cell.length_b   1.000
_cell.length_c   1.000
_cell.angle_alpha   90.00
_cell.angle_beta   90.00
_cell.angle_gamma   90.00
#
_symmetry.space_group_name_H-M   'P 1'
#
loop_
_entity.id
_entity.type
_entity.pdbx_description
1 polymer ?
#
loop_
_entity_poly.entity_id
_entity_poly.type
_entity_poly.pdbx_seq_one_letter_code
_entity_poly.pdbx_strand_id
1 'polypeptide(L)'
;MVRSSFHYLFLAGIFGLVAVVSGQGFELKLQLQRAHLGEIFLGRQDGATSDYDRGIDIFAPPPGMQTGYVGFTSPNPKLPLLYKDIRNLDLPQEWKLYCKPEGNQAIVLSWSPDSIPEGLALTIKQDDRVFDMRTVKRMEVKKTTTLLIELKKAP
;
A
#
# COMPACT_ATOMS: atom_id res chain seq x y z
N MET A 1 65.93 -16.54 -12.17
CA MET A 1 65.77 -15.09 -12.35
C MET A 1 65.15 -14.85 -13.72
N VAL A 2 63.83 -14.75 -13.80
CA VAL A 2 63.08 -14.28 -14.99
C VAL A 2 61.90 -13.48 -14.43
N ARG A 3 61.92 -12.16 -14.62
CA ARG A 3 60.81 -11.25 -14.31
C ARG A 3 59.84 -11.31 -15.48
N SER A 4 58.57 -11.62 -15.22
CA SER A 4 57.49 -11.36 -16.16
C SER A 4 56.47 -10.45 -15.48
N SER A 5 56.49 -9.19 -15.87
CA SER A 5 55.50 -8.19 -15.52
C SER A 5 54.28 -8.37 -16.41
N PHE A 6 53.10 -8.57 -15.82
CA PHE A 6 51.83 -8.38 -16.52
C PHE A 6 51.04 -7.30 -15.78
N HIS A 7 50.99 -6.13 -16.42
CA HIS A 7 49.95 -5.14 -16.18
C HIS A 7 48.68 -5.66 -16.84
N TYR A 8 47.60 -5.85 -16.08
CA TYR A 8 46.26 -5.90 -16.65
C TYR A 8 45.37 -4.85 -15.97
N LEU A 9 44.77 -4.06 -16.86
CA LEU A 9 43.94 -2.90 -16.64
C LEU A 9 42.75 -3.19 -15.73
N PHE A 10 42.38 -2.14 -14.98
CA PHE A 10 41.03 -1.90 -14.47
C PHE A 10 39.99 -2.06 -15.58
N LEU A 11 38.99 -2.92 -15.36
CA LEU A 11 37.65 -2.70 -15.89
C LEU A 11 36.68 -2.72 -14.71
N ALA A 12 36.37 -1.52 -14.20
CA ALA A 12 35.21 -1.32 -13.35
C ALA A 12 33.97 -1.43 -14.24
N GLY A 13 33.36 -2.60 -14.30
CA GLY A 13 32.05 -2.79 -14.90
C GLY A 13 30.99 -2.19 -14.00
N ILE A 14 30.60 -0.95 -14.27
CA ILE A 14 29.37 -0.36 -13.73
C ILE A 14 28.22 -1.12 -14.39
N PHE A 15 27.73 -2.18 -13.75
CA PHE A 15 26.40 -2.70 -14.02
C PHE A 15 25.41 -1.70 -13.43
N GLY A 16 25.00 -0.72 -14.25
CA GLY A 16 23.78 0.02 -14.01
C GLY A 16 22.62 -0.96 -14.06
N LEU A 17 22.19 -1.45 -12.90
CA LEU A 17 20.93 -2.16 -12.76
C LEU A 17 19.82 -1.14 -13.03
N VAL A 18 19.43 -0.98 -14.30
CA VAL A 18 18.17 -0.33 -14.62
C VAL A 18 17.09 -1.33 -14.22
N ALA A 19 16.65 -1.26 -12.96
CA ALA A 19 15.47 -1.98 -12.52
C ALA A 19 14.28 -1.42 -13.29
N VAL A 20 13.92 -2.10 -14.38
CA VAL A 20 12.64 -1.88 -15.03
C VAL A 20 11.57 -2.35 -14.05
N VAL A 21 11.03 -1.43 -13.25
CA VAL A 21 9.81 -1.70 -12.47
C VAL A 21 8.64 -1.64 -13.44
N SER A 22 8.50 -2.70 -14.23
CA SER A 22 7.33 -2.95 -15.06
C SER A 22 6.52 -4.09 -14.45
N GLY A 23 5.28 -3.77 -14.06
CA GLY A 23 4.16 -4.71 -14.22
C GLY A 23 3.94 -5.79 -13.17
N GLN A 24 4.70 -5.86 -12.07
CA GLN A 24 4.36 -6.84 -11.05
C GLN A 24 3.21 -6.34 -10.18
N GLY A 25 2.11 -7.09 -10.19
CA GLY A 25 1.04 -6.95 -9.21
C GLY A 25 1.58 -7.20 -7.81
N PHE A 26 0.99 -6.55 -6.83
CA PHE A 26 1.30 -6.77 -5.42
C PHE A 26 0.03 -6.62 -4.60
N GLU A 27 0.02 -7.25 -3.43
CA GLU A 27 -1.03 -7.08 -2.43
C GLU A 27 -0.36 -6.66 -1.12
N LEU A 28 -0.67 -5.46 -0.64
CA LEU A 28 -0.24 -4.94 0.64
C LEU A 28 -1.32 -5.17 1.68
N LYS A 29 -0.90 -5.77 2.79
CA LYS A 29 -1.72 -6.01 3.95
C LYS A 29 -1.50 -4.95 5.01
N LEU A 30 -2.58 -4.27 5.41
CA LEU A 30 -2.58 -3.42 6.61
C LEU A 30 -3.20 -4.22 7.76
N GLN A 31 -2.44 -4.42 8.82
CA GLN A 31 -2.93 -4.98 10.08
C GLN A 31 -3.67 -3.90 10.87
N LEU A 32 -4.83 -4.26 11.40
CA LEU A 32 -5.72 -3.37 12.12
C LEU A 32 -5.89 -3.84 13.56
N GLN A 33 -5.88 -2.90 14.50
CA GLN A 33 -6.29 -3.15 15.88
C GLN A 33 -7.40 -2.17 16.26
N ARG A 34 -8.33 -2.62 17.09
CA ARG A 34 -9.51 -1.85 17.55
C ARG A 34 -10.43 -1.44 16.39
N ALA A 35 -10.47 -2.26 15.34
CA ALA A 35 -11.45 -2.20 14.27
C ALA A 35 -12.23 -3.51 14.20
N HIS A 36 -13.35 -3.53 13.50
CA HIS A 36 -14.16 -4.72 13.21
C HIS A 36 -13.43 -5.72 12.28
N LEU A 37 -12.36 -5.26 11.64
CA LEU A 37 -11.45 -6.05 10.82
C LEU A 37 -10.12 -6.22 11.56
N GLY A 38 -9.49 -7.38 11.43
CA GLY A 38 -8.09 -7.60 11.85
C GLY A 38 -7.06 -7.19 10.80
N GLU A 39 -7.47 -7.15 9.54
CA GLU A 39 -6.63 -6.77 8.40
C GLU A 39 -7.47 -6.21 7.25
N ILE A 40 -6.81 -5.54 6.31
CA ILE A 40 -7.41 -4.99 5.08
C ILE A 40 -6.34 -4.97 3.97
N PHE A 41 -6.76 -5.11 2.71
CA PHE A 41 -5.85 -5.35 1.58
C PHE A 41 -6.04 -4.31 0.49
N LEU A 42 -4.93 -3.70 0.07
CA LEU A 42 -4.87 -2.91 -1.16
C LEU A 42 -3.79 -3.45 -2.06
N GLY A 43 -3.88 -3.18 -3.36
CA GLY A 43 -2.85 -3.68 -4.25
C GLY A 43 -3.15 -3.43 -5.70
N ARG A 44 -2.35 -4.05 -6.56
CA ARG A 44 -2.58 -4.03 -8.00
C ARG A 44 -2.42 -5.42 -8.59
N GLN A 45 -3.17 -5.71 -9.64
CA GLN A 45 -3.11 -6.97 -10.35
C GLN A 45 -3.37 -6.76 -11.84
N ASP A 46 -2.77 -7.59 -12.69
CA ASP A 46 -3.14 -7.66 -14.09
C ASP A 46 -4.60 -8.12 -14.23
N GLY A 47 -5.33 -7.50 -15.16
CA GLY A 47 -6.76 -7.74 -15.38
C GLY A 47 -7.72 -7.14 -14.35
N ALA A 48 -7.24 -6.48 -13.29
CA ALA A 48 -8.07 -5.61 -12.45
C ALA A 48 -8.35 -4.27 -13.18
N THR A 49 -9.30 -3.50 -12.69
CA THR A 49 -9.74 -2.21 -13.23
C THR A 49 -9.63 -1.10 -12.19
N SER A 50 -10.04 0.11 -12.56
CA SER A 50 -10.16 1.22 -11.61
C SER A 50 -11.52 1.26 -10.91
N ASP A 51 -12.48 0.45 -11.39
CA ASP A 51 -13.82 0.30 -10.83
C ASP A 51 -13.88 -0.93 -9.90
N TYR A 52 -15.07 -1.25 -9.39
CA TYR A 52 -15.26 -2.46 -8.59
C TYR A 52 -15.23 -3.72 -9.47
N ASP A 53 -14.32 -4.64 -9.15
CA ASP A 53 -14.16 -5.92 -9.83
C ASP A 53 -14.70 -7.07 -8.99
N ARG A 54 -15.85 -7.62 -9.41
CA ARG A 54 -16.46 -8.76 -8.71
C ARG A 54 -15.52 -9.96 -8.68
N GLY A 55 -15.18 -10.41 -7.47
CA GLY A 55 -14.33 -11.59 -7.25
C GLY A 55 -12.85 -11.26 -7.11
N ILE A 56 -12.44 -10.03 -7.42
CA ILE A 56 -11.13 -9.48 -7.08
C ILE A 56 -11.28 -8.62 -5.81
N ASP A 57 -12.21 -7.68 -5.85
CA ASP A 57 -12.58 -6.88 -4.70
C ASP A 57 -13.54 -7.63 -3.79
N ILE A 58 -13.46 -7.34 -2.50
CA ILE A 58 -14.26 -8.00 -1.46
C ILE A 58 -14.87 -6.93 -0.57
N PHE A 59 -16.20 -6.95 -0.40
CA PHE A 59 -16.88 -6.07 0.53
C PHE A 59 -16.43 -6.32 1.97
N ALA A 60 -16.27 -5.23 2.72
CA ALA A 60 -16.06 -5.32 4.15
C ALA A 60 -17.32 -5.91 4.82
N PRO A 61 -17.16 -6.82 5.80
CA PRO A 61 -18.27 -7.24 6.64
C PRO A 61 -18.82 -6.03 7.42
N PRO A 62 -20.08 -6.07 7.86
CA PRO A 62 -20.61 -5.03 8.74
C PRO A 62 -19.82 -4.96 10.06
N PRO A 63 -19.70 -3.78 10.68
CA PRO A 63 -19.02 -3.67 11.97
C PRO A 63 -19.79 -4.40 13.08
N GLY A 64 -19.06 -5.07 13.95
CA GLY A 64 -19.61 -5.65 15.18
C GLY A 64 -19.90 -4.58 16.24
N MET A 65 -20.63 -4.96 17.30
CA MET A 65 -20.87 -4.06 18.43
C MET A 65 -19.55 -3.63 19.08
N GLN A 66 -19.44 -2.34 19.43
CA GLN A 66 -18.29 -1.78 20.15
C GLN A 66 -16.93 -1.96 19.44
N THR A 67 -16.93 -1.88 18.11
CA THR A 67 -15.70 -1.94 17.30
C THR A 67 -15.59 -0.75 16.36
N GLY A 68 -14.35 -0.31 16.07
CA GLY A 68 -14.12 0.70 15.04
C GLY A 68 -14.50 0.21 13.65
N TYR A 69 -14.89 1.11 12.76
CA TYR A 69 -15.29 0.79 11.39
C TYR A 69 -14.25 1.28 10.37
N VAL A 70 -13.73 0.38 9.53
CA VAL A 70 -12.63 0.62 8.59
C VAL A 70 -12.91 -0.03 7.23
N GLY A 71 -12.73 0.68 6.13
CA GLY A 71 -12.82 0.05 4.82
C GLY A 71 -12.43 0.98 3.69
N PHE A 72 -12.04 0.42 2.55
CA PHE A 72 -11.81 1.21 1.34
C PHE A 72 -13.13 1.69 0.77
N THR A 73 -13.20 2.96 0.41
CA THR A 73 -14.36 3.50 -0.30
C THR A 73 -14.38 2.90 -1.70
N SER A 74 -15.46 2.21 -2.06
CA SER A 74 -15.62 1.69 -3.42
C SER A 74 -15.58 2.84 -4.45
N PRO A 75 -14.97 2.64 -5.62
CA PRO A 75 -15.08 3.57 -6.74
C PRO A 75 -16.54 3.91 -7.10
N ASN A 76 -17.46 2.96 -6.89
CA ASN A 76 -18.89 3.19 -7.03
C ASN A 76 -19.50 3.57 -5.65
N PRO A 77 -19.98 4.81 -5.46
CA PRO A 77 -20.46 5.30 -4.17
C PRO A 77 -21.75 4.62 -3.69
N LYS A 78 -22.42 3.83 -4.55
CA LYS A 78 -23.61 3.06 -4.18
C LYS A 78 -23.28 1.70 -3.58
N LEU A 79 -22.01 1.29 -3.61
CA LEU A 79 -21.55 0.01 -3.06
C LEU A 79 -21.02 0.17 -1.62
N PRO A 80 -21.06 -0.91 -0.82
CA PRO A 80 -20.43 -0.93 0.50
C PRO A 80 -18.91 -0.67 0.45
N LEU A 81 -18.33 -0.40 1.63
CA LEU A 81 -16.87 -0.36 1.77
C LEU A 81 -16.25 -1.72 1.42
N LEU A 82 -14.98 -1.70 1.01
CA LEU A 82 -14.22 -2.86 0.61
C LEU A 82 -13.20 -3.23 1.69
N TYR A 83 -13.10 -4.52 1.99
CA TYR A 83 -12.03 -5.13 2.78
C TYR A 83 -10.79 -5.42 1.91
N LYS A 84 -11.00 -5.67 0.62
CA LYS A 84 -9.93 -5.84 -0.37
C LYS A 84 -10.28 -5.01 -1.59
N ASP A 85 -9.34 -4.15 -2.00
CA ASP A 85 -9.47 -3.22 -3.12
C ASP A 85 -8.21 -3.27 -4.00
N ILE A 86 -8.29 -3.94 -5.16
CA ILE A 86 -7.16 -4.18 -6.05
C ILE A 86 -7.39 -3.43 -7.36
N ARG A 87 -6.41 -2.61 -7.75
CA ARG A 87 -6.48 -1.81 -8.97
C ARG A 87 -5.67 -2.40 -10.11
N ASN A 88 -5.89 -1.88 -11.31
CA ASN A 88 -5.06 -2.21 -12.46
C ASN A 88 -3.58 -1.82 -12.25
N LEU A 89 -2.72 -2.23 -13.18
CA LEU A 89 -1.27 -1.98 -13.09
C LEU A 89 -0.85 -0.53 -13.42
N ASP A 90 -1.77 0.31 -13.86
CA ASP A 90 -1.47 1.70 -14.22
C ASP A 90 -1.00 2.50 -13.00
N LEU A 91 -0.28 3.57 -13.24
CA LEU A 91 0.17 4.50 -12.22
C LEU A 91 -0.14 5.94 -12.65
N PRO A 92 -0.46 6.84 -11.71
CA PRO A 92 -0.61 6.61 -10.26
C PRO A 92 -1.90 5.88 -9.89
N GLN A 93 -1.98 5.37 -8.64
CA GLN A 93 -3.19 4.80 -8.06
C GLN A 93 -3.50 5.43 -6.71
N GLU A 94 -4.79 5.46 -6.34
CA GLU A 94 -5.25 6.03 -5.09
C GLU A 94 -6.31 5.16 -4.41
N TRP A 95 -6.22 5.02 -3.10
CA TRP A 95 -7.21 4.39 -2.24
C TRP A 95 -7.68 5.34 -1.15
N LYS A 96 -8.99 5.36 -0.90
CA LYS A 96 -9.61 6.14 0.18
C LYS A 96 -10.00 5.20 1.31
N LEU A 97 -9.18 5.14 2.35
CA LEU A 97 -9.42 4.29 3.52
C LEU A 97 -10.23 5.05 4.56
N TYR A 98 -11.53 4.77 4.61
CA TYR A 98 -12.41 5.31 5.64
C TYR A 98 -12.10 4.65 6.99
N CYS A 99 -11.96 5.47 8.03
CA CYS A 99 -11.71 5.03 9.40
C CYS A 99 -12.62 5.78 10.36
N LYS A 100 -13.39 5.05 11.17
CA LYS A 100 -14.24 5.57 12.24
C LYS A 100 -13.91 4.82 13.54
N PRO A 101 -13.12 5.42 14.43
CA PRO A 101 -12.86 4.84 15.75
C PRO A 101 -14.14 4.70 16.59
N GLU A 102 -14.13 3.76 17.54
CA GLU A 102 -15.22 3.57 18.49
C GLU A 102 -14.89 4.25 19.83
N GLY A 103 -15.76 5.16 20.26
CA GLY A 103 -15.54 5.98 21.46
C GLY A 103 -14.20 6.72 21.42
N ASN A 104 -13.41 6.58 22.49
CA ASN A 104 -12.08 7.20 22.63
C ASN A 104 -10.92 6.28 22.23
N GLN A 105 -11.20 5.11 21.66
CA GLN A 105 -10.19 4.13 21.31
C GLN A 105 -9.67 4.36 19.88
N ALA A 106 -8.43 4.82 19.76
CA ALA A 106 -7.80 4.99 18.45
C ALA A 106 -7.70 3.66 17.69
N ILE A 107 -8.08 3.67 16.41
CA ILE A 107 -7.76 2.57 15.48
C ILE A 107 -6.26 2.62 15.23
N VAL A 108 -5.63 1.46 15.25
CA VAL A 108 -4.21 1.31 14.94
C VAL A 108 -4.09 0.63 13.59
N LEU A 109 -3.32 1.23 12.70
CA LEU A 109 -2.90 0.62 11.44
C LEU A 109 -1.41 0.31 11.52
N SER A 110 -0.99 -0.84 10.98
CA SER A 110 0.42 -1.18 10.80
C SER A 110 0.63 -2.04 9.56
N TRP A 111 1.82 -1.99 8.99
CA TRP A 111 2.16 -2.71 7.76
C TRP A 111 3.65 -3.03 7.72
N SER A 112 4.03 -3.95 6.83
CA SER A 112 5.43 -4.25 6.56
C SER A 112 5.93 -3.38 5.40
N PRO A 113 6.95 -2.51 5.61
CA PRO A 113 7.57 -1.75 4.51
C PRO A 113 8.12 -2.63 3.39
N ASP A 114 8.57 -3.84 3.71
CA ASP A 114 9.16 -4.77 2.75
C ASP A 114 8.11 -5.39 1.81
N SER A 115 6.82 -5.24 2.14
CA SER A 115 5.71 -5.62 1.27
C SER A 115 5.42 -4.58 0.18
N ILE A 116 6.08 -3.42 0.20
CA ILE A 116 6.02 -2.42 -0.87
C ILE A 116 7.11 -2.77 -1.89
N PRO A 117 6.76 -3.09 -3.15
CA PRO A 117 7.77 -3.43 -4.17
C PRO A 117 8.80 -2.33 -4.38
N GLU A 118 10.02 -2.73 -4.76
CA GLU A 118 11.07 -1.78 -5.15
C GLU A 118 10.63 -0.93 -6.35
N GLY A 119 11.17 0.29 -6.44
CA GLY A 119 10.83 1.31 -7.43
C GLY A 119 9.37 1.81 -7.41
N LEU A 120 8.60 1.44 -6.39
CA LEU A 120 7.33 2.08 -6.06
C LEU A 120 7.45 2.90 -4.77
N ALA A 121 6.75 4.04 -4.76
CA ALA A 121 6.57 4.89 -3.59
C ALA A 121 5.08 4.85 -3.19
N LEU A 122 4.83 4.56 -1.92
CA LEU A 122 3.50 4.51 -1.34
C LEU A 122 3.43 5.48 -0.15
N THR A 123 2.49 6.42 -0.20
CA THR A 123 2.29 7.40 0.86
C THR A 123 0.90 7.28 1.44
N ILE A 124 0.76 7.57 2.73
CA ILE A 124 -0.53 7.69 3.40
C ILE A 124 -0.68 9.08 3.98
N LYS A 125 -1.77 9.76 3.62
CA LYS A 125 -2.09 11.10 4.08
C LYS A 125 -3.21 11.04 5.13
N GLN A 126 -2.97 11.71 6.25
CA GLN A 126 -3.94 11.95 7.31
C GLN A 126 -4.02 13.46 7.56
N ASP A 127 -5.21 14.04 7.39
CA ASP A 127 -5.39 15.49 7.39
C ASP A 127 -4.40 16.15 6.39
N ASP A 128 -3.58 17.12 6.81
CA ASP A 128 -2.57 17.77 5.95
C ASP A 128 -1.18 17.13 6.00
N ARG A 129 -1.04 16.00 6.70
CA ARG A 129 0.25 15.31 6.88
C ARG A 129 0.36 14.11 5.97
N VAL A 130 1.45 14.03 5.22
CA VAL A 130 1.79 12.91 4.35
C VAL A 130 2.91 12.09 5.01
N PHE A 131 2.72 10.79 5.08
CA PHE A 131 3.69 9.84 5.62
C PHE A 131 4.12 8.87 4.53
N ASP A 132 5.43 8.67 4.37
CA ASP A 132 5.97 7.61 3.53
C ASP A 132 5.81 6.27 4.25
N MET A 133 5.07 5.34 3.63
CA MET A 133 4.78 4.03 4.19
C MET A 133 6.01 3.10 4.22
N ARG A 134 7.11 3.45 3.56
CA ARG A 134 8.38 2.71 3.69
C ARG A 134 9.14 3.08 4.97
N THR A 135 8.97 4.31 5.47
CA THR A 135 9.65 4.81 6.69
C THR A 135 8.77 4.71 7.93
N VAL A 136 7.49 5.07 7.80
CA VAL A 136 6.48 4.91 8.85
C VAL A 136 5.83 3.54 8.68
N LYS A 137 5.72 2.78 9.76
CA LYS A 137 5.22 1.39 9.75
C LYS A 137 3.91 1.21 10.53
N ARG A 138 3.47 2.27 11.20
CA ARG A 138 2.35 2.29 12.13
C ARG A 138 1.76 3.70 12.23
N MET A 139 0.44 3.78 12.33
CA MET A 139 -0.29 5.03 12.54
C MET A 139 -1.50 4.81 13.45
N GLU A 140 -1.88 5.85 14.18
CA GLU A 140 -3.11 5.88 14.97
C GLU A 140 -4.13 6.85 14.36
N VAL A 141 -5.39 6.41 14.29
CA VAL A 141 -6.52 7.23 13.88
C VAL A 141 -7.42 7.45 15.07
N LYS A 142 -7.44 8.68 15.58
CA LYS A 142 -8.13 9.07 16.83
C LYS A 142 -9.52 9.66 16.62
N LYS A 143 -9.83 10.09 15.39
CA LYS A 143 -11.11 10.68 14.99
C LYS A 143 -11.55 10.07 13.66
N THR A 144 -12.85 10.13 13.37
CA THR A 144 -13.37 9.74 12.07
C THR A 144 -12.71 10.53 10.97
N THR A 145 -12.13 9.84 9.98
CA THR A 145 -11.45 10.47 8.84
C THR A 145 -11.35 9.49 7.67
N THR A 146 -10.95 10.01 6.50
CA THR A 146 -10.55 9.20 5.36
C THR A 146 -9.08 9.42 5.11
N LEU A 147 -8.29 8.35 5.18
CA LEU A 147 -6.89 8.38 4.82
C LEU A 147 -6.77 8.21 3.31
N LEU A 148 -5.95 9.04 2.67
CA LEU A 148 -5.64 8.89 1.25
C LEU A 148 -4.32 8.14 1.12
N ILE A 149 -4.36 6.96 0.49
CA ILE A 149 -3.17 6.19 0.16
C ILE A 149 -2.89 6.38 -1.32
N GLU A 150 -1.68 6.82 -1.65
CA GLU A 150 -1.27 7.13 -3.02
C GLU A 150 -0.07 6.26 -3.39
N LEU A 151 -0.13 5.62 -4.56
CA LEU A 151 0.95 4.84 -5.14
C LEU A 151 1.44 5.49 -6.43
N LYS A 152 2.76 5.63 -6.56
CA LYS A 152 3.42 6.14 -7.75
C LYS A 152 4.77 5.46 -7.97
N LYS A 153 5.40 5.74 -9.11
CA LYS A 153 6.82 5.38 -9.32
C LYS A 153 7.68 6.09 -8.27
N ALA A 154 8.63 5.39 -7.69
CA ALA A 154 9.64 6.01 -6.85
C ALA A 154 10.47 7.00 -7.69
N PRO A 155 10.94 8.11 -7.09
CA PRO A 155 11.80 9.08 -7.76
C PRO A 155 13.16 8.48 -8.14
#